data_AF-A0A1X7LF99-F1
#
_entry.id   AF-A0A1X7LF99-F1
#
_cell.length_a   1.000
_cell.length_b   1.000
_cell.length_c   1.000
_cell.angle_alpha   90.00
_cell.angle_beta   90.00
_cell.angle_gamma   90.00
#
_symmetry.space_group_name_H-M   'P 1'
#
loop_
_entity.id
_entity.type
_entity.pdbx_description
1 polymer ?
#
loop_
_entity_poly.entity_id
_entity_poly.type
_entity_poly.pdbx_seq_one_letter_code
_entity_poly.pdbx_strand_id
1 'polypeptide(L)' 'MLENISAYGWKYDYVKDRERIVNEMTVDRIKELSDKYLDETKMIWLVVSNAKTRLDRMKDLGFGEPILINDTKMKED' A
#
# COMPACT_ATOMS: atom_id res chain seq x y z
N MET A 1 -22.22 -1.43 -7.94
CA MET A 1 -22.82 -0.60 -6.87
C MET A 1 -23.88 -1.36 -6.10
N LEU A 2 -24.95 -1.87 -6.75
CA LEU A 2 -25.98 -2.69 -6.08
C LEU A 2 -25.40 -3.94 -5.40
N GLU A 3 -24.41 -4.57 -6.03
CA GLU A 3 -23.66 -5.68 -5.43
C GLU A 3 -23.01 -5.27 -4.10
N ASN A 4 -22.38 -4.09 -4.01
CA ASN A 4 -21.77 -3.60 -2.77
C ASN A 4 -22.81 -3.28 -1.68
N ILE A 5 -23.97 -2.75 -2.07
CA ILE A 5 -25.08 -2.47 -1.15
C ILE A 5 -25.59 -3.79 -0.56
N SER A 6 -25.78 -4.80 -1.40
CA SER A 6 -26.23 -6.13 -0.98
C SER A 6 -25.18 -6.85 -0.13
N ALA A 7 -23.92 -6.88 -0.59
CA ALA A 7 -22.84 -7.65 0.03
C ALA A 7 -22.34 -7.04 1.34
N TYR A 8 -22.36 -5.70 1.48
CA TYR A 8 -21.74 -5.00 2.61
C TYR A 8 -22.69 -4.07 3.37
N GLY A 9 -23.97 -4.04 3.00
CA GLY A 9 -24.97 -3.18 3.66
C GLY A 9 -24.72 -1.68 3.48
N TRP A 10 -24.03 -1.28 2.41
CA TRP A 10 -23.71 0.13 2.17
C TRP A 10 -24.97 0.95 1.86
N LYS A 11 -24.97 2.22 2.28
CA LYS A 11 -26.06 3.16 1.94
C LYS A 11 -26.17 3.31 0.43
N TYR A 12 -27.37 3.54 -0.10
CA TYR A 12 -27.59 3.64 -1.55
C TYR A 12 -26.83 4.80 -2.21
N ASP A 13 -26.51 5.84 -1.45
CA ASP A 13 -25.86 7.08 -1.88
C ASP A 13 -24.36 7.17 -1.52
N TYR A 14 -23.75 6.08 -1.04
CA TYR A 14 -22.34 6.06 -0.60
C TYR A 14 -21.34 6.62 -1.63
N VAL A 15 -21.68 6.55 -2.92
CA VAL A 15 -20.85 7.08 -4.01
C VAL A 15 -20.79 8.61 -3.97
N LYS A 16 -21.91 9.28 -3.68
CA LYS A 16 -21.95 10.74 -3.54
C LYS A 16 -21.10 11.21 -2.37
N ASP A 17 -21.13 10.48 -1.26
CA ASP A 17 -20.28 10.77 -0.10
C ASP A 17 -18.80 10.66 -0.44
N ARG A 18 -18.41 9.60 -1.17
CA ARG A 18 -17.02 9.41 -1.60
C ARG A 18 -16.56 10.47 -2.60
N GLU A 19 -17.41 10.82 -3.56
CA GLU A 19 -17.14 11.89 -4.52
C GLU A 19 -16.90 13.22 -3.80
N ARG A 20 -17.76 13.56 -2.83
CA ARG A 20 -17.59 14.76 -2.01
C ARG A 20 -16.28 14.75 -1.24
N ILE A 21 -15.93 13.63 -0.59
CA ILE A 21 -14.64 13.49 0.15
C ILE A 21 -13.45 13.81 -0.76
N VAL A 22 -13.46 13.32 -2.00
CA VAL A 22 -12.36 13.57 -2.95
C VAL A 22 -12.35 15.02 -3.42
N ASN A 23 -13.51 15.58 -3.77
CA ASN A 23 -13.63 16.96 -4.25
C ASN A 23 -13.26 18.00 -3.19
N GLU A 24 -13.54 17.72 -1.92
CA GLU A 24 -13.26 18.60 -0.79
C GLU A 24 -11.88 18.35 -0.16
N MET A 25 -11.10 17.40 -0.67
CA MET A 25 -9.79 17.07 -0.13
C MET A 25 -8.79 18.22 -0.31
N THR A 26 -8.12 18.61 0.77
CA THR A 26 -7.09 19.65 0.76
C THR A 26 -5.71 19.09 1.06
N VAL A 27 -4.66 19.83 0.68
CA VAL A 27 -3.27 19.46 1.01
C VAL A 27 -3.07 19.35 2.52
N ASP A 28 -3.61 20.26 3.31
CA ASP A 28 -3.48 20.22 4.77
C ASP A 28 -4.18 19.01 5.37
N ARG A 29 -5.35 18.64 4.83
CA ARG A 29 -6.04 17.42 5.26
C ARG A 29 -5.25 16.16 4.92
N ILE A 30 -4.59 16.11 3.76
CA ILE A 30 -3.71 15.00 3.39
C ILE A 30 -2.53 14.91 4.36
N LYS A 31 -1.89 16.03 4.69
CA LYS A 31 -0.79 16.05 5.67
C LYS A 31 -1.23 15.53 7.04
N GLU A 32 -2.37 15.99 7.55
CA GLU A 32 -2.91 15.51 8.83
C GLU A 32 -3.18 13.99 8.81
N LEU A 33 -3.73 13.48 7.71
CA LEU A 33 -3.96 12.03 7.54
C LEU A 33 -2.64 11.26 7.45
N SER A 34 -1.63 11.79 6.76
CA SER A 34 -0.29 11.23 6.70
C SER A 34 0.35 11.17 8.08
N ASP A 35 0.35 12.27 8.85
CA ASP A 35 0.91 12.30 10.21
C ASP A 35 0.21 11.31 11.14
N LYS A 36 -1.10 11.07 10.92
CA LYS A 36 -1.89 10.15 11.75
C LYS A 36 -1.68 8.67 11.42
N TYR A 37 -1.55 8.32 10.15
CA TYR A 37 -1.63 6.93 9.69
C TYR A 37 -0.36 6.40 9.04
N LEU A 38 0.51 7.27 8.53
CA LEU A 38 1.79 6.86 7.94
C LEU A 38 2.80 6.64 9.06
N ASP A 39 3.17 5.38 9.28
CA ASP A 39 4.22 5.00 10.21
C ASP A 39 5.35 4.32 9.43
N GLU A 40 6.40 5.08 9.17
CA GLU A 40 7.57 4.64 8.38
C GLU A 40 8.21 3.38 8.97
N THR A 41 8.12 3.18 10.30
CA THR A 41 8.70 2.02 10.99
C THR A 41 7.91 0.73 10.74
N LYS A 42 6.68 0.84 10.23
CA LYS A 42 5.78 -0.28 9.92
C LYS A 42 5.59 -0.50 8.42
N MET A 43 6.24 0.30 7.57
CA MET A 43 6.12 0.18 6.12
C MET A 43 6.96 -0.99 5.60
N ILE A 44 6.34 -1.85 4.80
CA ILE A 44 7.01 -2.97 4.11
C ILE A 44 7.09 -2.65 2.63
N TRP A 45 8.31 -2.69 2.07
CA TRP A 45 8.54 -2.50 0.64
C TRP A 45 8.71 -3.85 -0.05
N LEU A 46 7.77 -4.20 -0.93
CA LEU A 46 7.84 -5.39 -1.77
C LEU A 46 8.19 -4.99 -3.20
N VAL A 47 9.33 -5.47 -3.70
CA VAL A 47 9.76 -5.23 -5.08
C VAL A 47 9.78 -6.55 -5.85
N VAL A 48 8.90 -6.69 -6.84
CA VAL A 48 8.84 -7.87 -7.71
C VAL A 48 9.58 -7.57 -9.01
N SER A 49 10.79 -8.12 -9.16
CA SER A 49 11.62 -7.93 -10.37
C SER A 49 12.64 -9.05 -10.56
N ASN A 50 13.51 -8.93 -11.57
CA ASN A 50 14.69 -9.80 -11.67
C ASN A 50 15.70 -9.43 -10.58
N ALA A 51 15.71 -10.21 -9.50
CA ALA A 51 16.57 -9.99 -8.35
C ALA A 51 18.07 -9.94 -8.73
N LYS A 52 18.51 -10.75 -9.71
CA LYS A 52 19.92 -10.90 -10.10
C LYS A 52 20.61 -9.59 -10.48
N THR A 53 19.86 -8.61 -10.99
CA THR A 53 20.42 -7.34 -11.48
C THR A 53 20.03 -6.13 -10.63
N ARG A 54 19.11 -6.30 -9.67
CA ARG A 54 18.52 -5.17 -8.94
C ARG A 54 18.66 -5.25 -7.43
N LEU A 55 18.97 -6.43 -6.87
CA LEU A 55 19.06 -6.62 -5.42
C LEU A 55 20.10 -5.71 -4.77
N ASP A 56 21.31 -5.61 -5.34
CA ASP A 56 22.38 -4.78 -4.77
C ASP A 56 21.99 -3.29 -4.76
N ARG A 57 21.34 -2.82 -5.83
CA ARG A 57 20.86 -1.43 -5.94
C ARG A 57 19.73 -1.11 -4.97
N MET A 58 19.07 -2.11 -4.38
CA MET A 58 18.04 -1.85 -3.36
C MET A 58 18.65 -1.36 -2.05
N LYS A 59 19.91 -1.72 -1.77
CA LYS A 59 20.64 -1.21 -0.59
C LYS A 59 20.85 0.29 -0.64
N ASP A 60 21.01 0.84 -1.84
CA ASP A 60 21.19 2.28 -2.08
C ASP A 60 19.93 3.11 -1.77
N LEU A 61 18.77 2.47 -1.59
CA LEU A 61 17.50 3.16 -1.32
C LEU A 61 17.34 3.59 0.14
N GLY A 62 18.20 3.15 1.05
CA GLY A 62 18.17 3.56 2.46
C GLY A 62 17.09 2.88 3.32
N PHE A 63 16.40 1.86 2.79
CA PHE A 63 15.37 1.09 3.53
C PHE A 63 15.92 -0.13 4.29
N GLY A 64 17.24 -0.25 4.40
CA GLY A 64 17.92 -1.39 5.02
C GLY A 64 18.24 -2.53 4.05
N GLU A 65 18.65 -3.67 4.61
CA GLU A 65 19.03 -4.84 3.82
C GLU A 65 17.79 -5.56 3.25
N PRO A 66 17.70 -5.75 1.92
CA PRO A 66 16.55 -6.40 1.30
C PRO A 66 16.50 -7.89 1.62
N ILE A 67 15.30 -8.40 1.93
CA ILE A 67 15.06 -9.83 2.15
C ILE A 67 14.54 -10.44 0.86
N LEU A 68 15.27 -11.42 0.30
CA LEU A 68 14.83 -12.15 -0.88
C LEU A 68 13.71 -13.13 -0.50
N ILE A 69 12.52 -12.93 -1.05
CA ILE A 69 11.37 -13.83 -0.88
C ILE A 69 11.39 -14.85 -2.02
N ASN A 70 11.11 -16.12 -1.71
CA ASN A 70 11.11 -17.26 -2.62
C ASN A 70 12.51 -17.71 -3.09
N ASP A 71 13.49 -17.80 -2.19
CA ASP A 71 14.67 -18.62 -2.49
C ASP A 71 14.20 -20.05 -2.76
N THR A 72 14.27 -20.48 -4.02
CA THR A 72 13.84 -21.80 -4.47
C THR A 72 14.65 -22.93 -3.83
N LYS A 73 15.68 -22.61 -3.04
CA LYS A 73 16.45 -23.54 -2.21
C LYS A 73 15.75 -23.99 -0.91
N MET A 74 14.63 -23.39 -0.52
CA MET A 74 13.84 -23.81 0.67
C MET A 74 12.67 -24.76 0.33
N LYS A 75 12.69 -25.42 -0.84
CA LYS A 75 11.67 -26.40 -1.25
C LYS A 75 12.28 -27.77 -1.59
N GLU A 76 13.23 -28.22 -0.78
CA GLU A 76 13.63 -29.64 -0.74
C GLU A 76 13.62 -30.08 0.72
N ASP A 77 12.43 -30.47 1.20
CA ASP A 77 12.21 -31.40 2.32
C ASP A 77 11.00 -32.28 1.95
#